data_AF-A0A836PUC3-F1
#
_entry.id   AF-A0A836PUC3-F1
#
_cell.length_a   1.000
_cell.length_b   1.000
_cell.length_c   1.000
_cell.angle_alpha   90.00
_cell.angle_beta   90.00
_cell.angle_gamma   90.00
#
_symmetry.space_group_name_H-M   'P 1'
#
loop_
_entity.id
_entity.type
_entity.pdbx_description
1 polymer ?
#
loop_
_entity_poly.entity_id
_entity_poly.type
_entity_poly.pdbx_seq_one_letter_code
_entity_poly.pdbx_strand_id
1 'polypeptide(L)'
;MVETELGEWRRSHYSKDLDASMEGSDVTIMGWISSIRGHGNITFLTLVDKMGAIQVVAKKGSSPDDLVQSISKLKEHSSIGLIGTVKTSEKAPNGIEISPKDLRIFSSVEKIPPFDPHAKTVKNIDTRLEIRAIDLRRNALQQVFKARSNVLKSIRQYFYDHNFTEINTPKMIATATEGGAALFPIFYYNKEAFLAQSPQLYKEQLTMSFEKVFEIAPIFRAEPSRTNRHLSEAISIDFEEAYVDYNDVMSRIEQIIKQTILTMQEFSKDNDDVEFTIPEISDTIPQYTYSDLLEKIQATGAKSQWGDDLYPAQLNKIGITGFYFIKDWPVGPKPFYVKVS
;
A
#
# COMPACT_ATOMS: atom_id res chain seq x y z
N MET A 1 -27.21 -23.59 3.33
CA MET A 1 -27.33 -22.56 4.39
C MET A 1 -25.99 -21.87 4.53
N VAL A 2 -25.91 -20.67 5.15
CA VAL A 2 -24.60 -20.08 5.46
C VAL A 2 -24.00 -20.89 6.61
N GLU A 3 -22.79 -21.39 6.41
CA GLU A 3 -21.99 -22.14 7.38
C GLU A 3 -20.76 -21.29 7.69
N THR A 4 -20.83 -20.51 8.76
CA THR A 4 -19.77 -19.55 9.12
C THR A 4 -18.48 -20.25 9.62
N GLU A 5 -18.59 -21.50 10.05
CA GLU A 5 -17.47 -22.30 10.55
C GLU A 5 -16.77 -23.09 9.45
N LEU A 6 -15.44 -23.19 9.54
CA LEU A 6 -14.64 -23.96 8.59
C LEU A 6 -14.79 -25.48 8.77
N GLY A 7 -15.11 -25.96 9.98
CA GLY A 7 -15.09 -27.39 10.32
C GLY A 7 -13.78 -28.06 9.88
N GLU A 8 -13.88 -29.22 9.24
CA GLU A 8 -12.73 -29.98 8.72
C GLU A 8 -12.22 -29.48 7.35
N TRP A 9 -12.86 -28.48 6.75
CA TRP A 9 -12.45 -28.03 5.42
C TRP A 9 -11.15 -27.23 5.50
N ARG A 10 -10.16 -27.60 4.67
CA ARG A 10 -8.92 -26.85 4.49
C ARG A 10 -8.69 -26.64 3.00
N ARG A 11 -8.26 -25.43 2.61
CA ARG A 11 -7.80 -25.19 1.24
C ARG A 11 -6.65 -26.15 0.96
N SER A 12 -6.78 -26.91 -0.11
CA SER A 12 -5.72 -27.80 -0.59
C SER A 12 -4.74 -27.06 -1.49
N HIS A 13 -5.24 -26.18 -2.36
CA HIS A 13 -4.47 -25.50 -3.41
C HIS A 13 -5.00 -24.06 -3.59
N TYR A 14 -4.10 -23.13 -3.90
CA TYR A 14 -4.49 -21.85 -4.49
C TYR A 14 -4.73 -22.01 -6.00
N SER A 15 -5.42 -21.04 -6.60
CA SER A 15 -5.70 -20.98 -8.03
C SER A 15 -4.47 -21.17 -8.93
N LYS A 16 -3.30 -20.64 -8.52
CA LYS A 16 -2.03 -20.79 -9.26
C LYS A 16 -1.32 -22.13 -9.06
N ASP A 17 -1.71 -22.92 -8.06
CA ASP A 17 -1.10 -24.22 -7.79
C ASP A 17 -1.75 -25.34 -8.62
N LEU A 18 -2.80 -25.01 -9.39
CA LEU A 18 -3.60 -25.95 -10.17
C LEU A 18 -3.22 -25.86 -11.65
N ASP A 19 -2.95 -27.01 -12.27
CA ASP A 19 -2.67 -27.12 -13.70
C ASP A 19 -3.26 -28.41 -14.32
N ALA A 20 -3.03 -28.60 -15.62
CA ALA A 20 -3.55 -29.73 -16.37
C ALA A 20 -3.01 -31.09 -15.93
N SER A 21 -1.85 -31.16 -15.25
CA SER A 21 -1.28 -32.41 -14.73
C SER A 21 -2.12 -33.01 -13.60
N MET A 22 -2.99 -32.20 -12.99
CA MET A 22 -3.87 -32.61 -11.89
C MET A 22 -5.24 -33.12 -12.35
N GLU A 23 -5.47 -33.32 -13.65
CA GLU A 23 -6.73 -33.85 -14.19
C GLU A 23 -7.29 -35.02 -13.37
N GLY A 24 -8.58 -34.95 -13.01
CA GLY A 24 -9.25 -36.00 -12.27
C GLY A 24 -8.99 -36.00 -10.75
N SER A 25 -8.07 -35.17 -10.26
CA SER A 25 -7.80 -35.03 -8.82
C SER A 25 -8.88 -34.19 -8.13
N ASP A 26 -9.21 -34.57 -6.90
CA ASP A 26 -10.11 -33.77 -6.06
C ASP A 26 -9.32 -32.72 -5.29
N VAL A 27 -9.83 -31.49 -5.35
CA VAL A 27 -9.22 -30.31 -4.73
C VAL A 27 -10.27 -29.53 -3.95
N THR A 28 -9.83 -28.95 -2.84
CA THR A 28 -10.58 -27.94 -2.10
C THR A 28 -10.02 -26.56 -2.42
N ILE A 29 -10.84 -25.73 -3.07
CA ILE A 29 -10.57 -24.32 -3.34
C ILE A 29 -11.46 -23.44 -2.46
N MET A 30 -10.97 -22.25 -2.10
CA MET A 30 -11.70 -21.31 -1.25
C MET A 30 -11.42 -19.89 -1.71
N GLY A 31 -12.42 -19.02 -1.70
CA GLY A 31 -12.25 -17.64 -2.13
C GLY A 31 -13.56 -16.88 -2.23
N TRP A 32 -13.52 -15.78 -2.98
CA TRP A 32 -14.67 -14.93 -3.22
C TRP A 32 -15.13 -15.05 -4.67
N ILE A 33 -16.44 -15.12 -4.87
CA ILE A 33 -17.02 -15.10 -6.21
C ILE A 33 -16.68 -13.74 -6.86
N SER A 34 -16.15 -13.76 -8.07
CA SER A 34 -15.96 -12.56 -8.90
C SER A 34 -17.00 -12.44 -9.99
N SER A 35 -17.52 -13.56 -10.51
CA SER A 35 -18.60 -13.57 -11.49
C SER A 35 -19.39 -14.87 -11.40
N ILE A 36 -20.69 -14.80 -11.65
CA ILE A 36 -21.53 -15.98 -11.83
C ILE A 36 -22.45 -15.82 -13.02
N ARG A 37 -22.50 -16.83 -13.90
CA ARG A 37 -23.27 -16.79 -15.15
C ARG A 37 -23.95 -18.14 -15.39
N GLY A 38 -25.28 -18.13 -15.50
CA GLY A 38 -26.07 -19.30 -15.86
C GLY A 38 -26.42 -19.34 -17.35
N HIS A 39 -26.37 -20.53 -17.96
CA HIS A 39 -26.84 -20.77 -19.32
C HIS A 39 -27.53 -22.15 -19.41
N GLY A 40 -28.86 -22.16 -19.35
CA GLY A 40 -29.65 -23.38 -19.34
C GLY A 40 -29.29 -24.30 -18.17
N ASN A 41 -28.69 -25.45 -18.46
CA ASN A 41 -28.34 -26.48 -17.48
C ASN A 41 -26.90 -26.36 -16.92
N ILE A 42 -26.20 -25.26 -17.21
CA ILE A 42 -24.81 -25.04 -16.82
C ILE A 42 -24.70 -23.70 -16.08
N THR A 43 -23.96 -23.68 -14.99
CA THR A 43 -23.56 -22.46 -14.26
C THR A 43 -22.05 -22.35 -14.23
N PHE A 44 -21.54 -21.23 -14.73
CA PHE A 44 -20.13 -20.84 -14.65
C PHE A 44 -19.94 -19.91 -13.48
N LEU A 45 -19.01 -20.24 -12.59
CA LEU A 45 -18.61 -19.42 -11.45
C LEU A 45 -17.12 -19.16 -11.56
N THR A 46 -16.70 -17.92 -11.37
CA THR A 46 -15.29 -17.57 -11.22
C THR A 46 -15.02 -17.31 -9.75
N LEU A 47 -14.14 -18.12 -9.15
CA LEU A 47 -13.71 -17.97 -7.77
C LEU A 47 -12.34 -17.29 -7.77
N VAL A 48 -12.15 -16.27 -6.95
CA VAL A 48 -10.88 -15.55 -6.84
C VAL A 48 -10.31 -15.72 -5.44
N ASP A 49 -9.04 -16.11 -5.38
CA ASP A 49 -8.23 -16.10 -4.18
C ASP A 49 -7.07 -15.10 -4.32
N LYS A 50 -6.11 -15.11 -3.38
CA LYS A 50 -4.99 -14.17 -3.38
C LYS A 50 -4.03 -14.35 -4.57
N MET A 51 -4.05 -15.52 -5.22
CA MET A 51 -3.13 -15.88 -6.30
C MET A 51 -3.75 -15.67 -7.68
N GLY A 52 -5.07 -15.64 -7.79
CA GLY A 52 -5.75 -15.48 -9.07
C GLY A 52 -7.18 -16.00 -9.10
N ALA A 53 -7.68 -16.16 -10.32
CA ALA A 53 -9.01 -16.67 -10.61
C ALA A 53 -8.96 -18.14 -11.03
N ILE A 54 -9.97 -18.90 -10.62
CA ILE A 54 -10.21 -20.28 -11.07
C ILE A 54 -11.67 -20.42 -11.51
N GLN A 55 -11.88 -21.09 -12.64
CA GLN A 55 -13.22 -21.35 -13.17
C GLN A 55 -13.82 -22.61 -12.52
N VAL A 56 -15.08 -22.51 -12.14
CA VAL A 56 -15.92 -23.62 -11.68
C VAL A 56 -17.06 -23.80 -12.67
N VAL A 57 -17.31 -25.02 -13.13
CA VAL A 57 -18.39 -25.35 -14.06
C VAL A 57 -19.32 -26.37 -13.43
N ALA A 58 -20.48 -25.88 -12.96
CA ALA A 58 -21.54 -26.71 -12.40
C ALA A 58 -22.54 -27.07 -13.50
N LYS A 59 -22.61 -28.35 -13.88
CA LYS A 59 -23.47 -28.84 -14.98
C LYS A 59 -24.40 -29.95 -14.50
N LYS A 60 -25.69 -29.84 -14.81
CA LYS A 60 -26.65 -30.93 -14.54
C LYS A 60 -26.22 -32.22 -15.22
N GLY A 61 -26.30 -33.34 -14.48
CA GLY A 61 -25.83 -34.66 -14.92
C GLY A 61 -24.33 -34.91 -14.73
N SER A 62 -23.54 -33.89 -14.39
CA SER A 62 -22.11 -34.04 -14.03
C SER A 62 -21.84 -33.65 -12.57
N SER A 63 -22.63 -32.72 -12.02
CA SER A 63 -22.62 -32.33 -10.61
C SER A 63 -23.99 -32.61 -9.97
N PRO A 64 -24.08 -32.79 -8.63
CA PRO A 64 -25.35 -32.94 -7.93
C PRO A 64 -26.32 -31.79 -8.25
N ASP A 65 -27.60 -32.10 -8.52
CA ASP A 65 -28.58 -31.11 -9.00
C ASP A 65 -28.89 -30.01 -7.96
N ASP A 66 -28.91 -30.37 -6.68
CA ASP A 66 -29.06 -29.47 -5.54
C ASP A 66 -27.85 -28.53 -5.39
N LEU A 67 -26.64 -29.03 -5.67
CA LEU A 67 -25.42 -28.25 -5.70
C LEU A 67 -25.44 -27.23 -6.85
N VAL A 68 -25.84 -27.65 -8.06
CA VAL A 68 -25.98 -26.75 -9.22
C VAL A 68 -26.98 -25.64 -8.90
N GLN A 69 -28.13 -25.98 -8.30
CA GLN A 69 -29.14 -25.00 -7.90
C GLN A 69 -28.66 -24.06 -6.79
N SER A 70 -27.86 -24.56 -5.85
CA SER A 70 -27.28 -23.76 -4.77
C SER A 70 -26.27 -22.76 -5.32
N ILE A 71 -25.36 -23.22 -6.19
CA ILE A 71 -24.38 -22.36 -6.86
C ILE A 71 -25.10 -21.28 -7.66
N SER A 72 -26.13 -21.61 -8.45
CA SER A 72 -26.83 -20.62 -9.30
C SER A 72 -27.53 -19.50 -8.54
N LYS A 73 -27.75 -19.64 -7.23
CA LYS A 73 -28.35 -18.60 -6.36
C LYS A 73 -27.32 -17.69 -5.70
N LEU A 74 -26.03 -18.02 -5.78
CA LEU A 74 -24.96 -17.21 -5.21
C LEU A 74 -24.80 -15.90 -5.98
N LYS A 75 -24.22 -14.91 -5.30
CA LYS A 75 -23.95 -13.58 -5.84
C LYS A 75 -22.45 -13.30 -5.82
N GLU A 76 -22.00 -12.40 -6.69
CA GLU A 76 -20.65 -11.84 -6.64
C GLU A 76 -20.31 -11.36 -5.22
N HIS A 77 -19.05 -11.49 -4.83
CA HIS A 77 -18.51 -11.23 -3.48
C HIS A 77 -18.90 -12.21 -2.37
N SER A 78 -19.76 -13.21 -2.63
CA SER A 78 -19.99 -14.27 -1.65
C SER A 78 -18.69 -15.05 -1.39
N SER A 79 -18.45 -15.42 -0.13
CA SER A 79 -17.29 -16.21 0.29
C SER A 79 -17.67 -17.68 0.37
N ILE A 80 -16.94 -18.54 -0.33
CA ILE A 80 -17.25 -19.97 -0.43
C ILE A 80 -16.00 -20.84 -0.33
N GLY A 81 -16.21 -22.08 0.09
CA GLY A 81 -15.32 -23.21 -0.11
C GLY A 81 -15.97 -24.21 -1.05
N LEU A 82 -15.19 -24.82 -1.94
CA LEU A 82 -15.69 -25.77 -2.92
C LEU A 82 -14.74 -26.96 -3.02
N ILE A 83 -15.27 -28.17 -2.85
CA ILE A 83 -14.59 -29.40 -3.20
C ILE A 83 -15.03 -29.78 -4.59
N GLY A 84 -14.09 -30.08 -5.47
CA GLY A 84 -14.38 -30.47 -6.83
C GLY A 84 -13.22 -31.15 -7.52
N THR A 85 -13.51 -31.69 -8.69
CA THR A 85 -12.52 -32.41 -9.52
C THR A 85 -11.94 -31.49 -10.58
N VAL A 86 -10.62 -31.50 -10.73
CA VAL A 86 -9.94 -30.77 -11.81
C VAL A 86 -10.31 -31.37 -13.16
N LYS A 87 -10.64 -30.49 -14.13
CA LYS A 87 -10.99 -30.80 -15.51
C LYS A 87 -10.20 -29.95 -16.50
N THR A 88 -9.47 -30.58 -17.41
CA THR A 88 -8.80 -29.92 -18.54
C THR A 88 -9.84 -29.45 -19.53
N SER A 89 -9.72 -28.19 -19.93
CA SER A 89 -10.66 -27.54 -20.82
C SER A 89 -9.94 -26.43 -21.57
N GLU A 90 -9.75 -26.59 -22.88
CA GLU A 90 -9.15 -25.56 -23.74
C GLU A 90 -9.97 -24.26 -23.76
N LYS A 91 -11.25 -24.34 -23.35
CA LYS A 91 -12.15 -23.18 -23.24
C LYS A 91 -12.01 -22.43 -21.92
N ALA A 92 -11.36 -23.03 -20.92
CA ALA A 92 -11.17 -22.40 -19.63
C ALA A 92 -9.97 -21.43 -19.68
N PRO A 93 -10.03 -20.27 -18.99
CA PRO A 93 -8.99 -19.24 -19.07
C PRO A 93 -7.56 -19.74 -18.77
N ASN A 94 -7.43 -20.72 -17.88
CA ASN A 94 -6.14 -21.29 -17.47
C ASN A 94 -5.95 -22.72 -17.99
N GLY A 95 -6.71 -23.15 -18.99
CA GLY A 95 -6.69 -24.53 -19.51
C GLY A 95 -7.33 -25.58 -18.61
N ILE A 96 -7.80 -25.18 -17.41
CA ILE A 96 -8.49 -26.04 -16.46
C ILE A 96 -9.74 -25.37 -15.86
N GLU A 97 -10.67 -26.19 -15.42
CA GLU A 97 -11.86 -25.82 -14.64
C GLU A 97 -12.11 -26.84 -13.53
N ILE A 98 -12.90 -26.45 -12.53
CA ILE A 98 -13.28 -27.33 -11.42
C ILE A 98 -14.73 -27.76 -11.58
N SER A 99 -14.97 -29.07 -11.62
CA SER A 99 -16.31 -29.64 -11.56
C SER A 99 -16.71 -29.85 -10.09
N PRO A 100 -17.73 -29.15 -9.58
CA PRO A 100 -18.03 -29.13 -8.16
C PRO A 100 -18.68 -30.44 -7.68
N LYS A 101 -18.24 -30.89 -6.51
CA LYS A 101 -18.75 -32.05 -5.76
C LYS A 101 -19.44 -31.65 -4.46
N ASP A 102 -18.91 -30.63 -3.79
CA ASP A 102 -19.48 -30.12 -2.54
C ASP A 102 -19.23 -28.61 -2.41
N LEU A 103 -20.10 -27.91 -1.70
CA LEU A 103 -20.08 -26.45 -1.52
C LEU A 103 -20.35 -26.10 -0.07
N ARG A 104 -19.47 -25.27 0.48
CA ARG A 104 -19.68 -24.56 1.73
C ARG A 104 -19.79 -23.07 1.47
N ILE A 105 -20.84 -22.43 1.99
CA ILE A 105 -21.05 -20.99 1.86
C ILE A 105 -20.69 -20.34 3.20
N PHE A 106 -19.53 -19.68 3.26
CA PHE A 106 -19.06 -19.00 4.48
C PHE A 106 -19.79 -17.67 4.69
N SER A 107 -20.12 -16.98 3.61
CA SER A 107 -20.84 -15.70 3.66
C SER A 107 -21.56 -15.42 2.34
N SER A 108 -22.80 -14.97 2.44
CA SER A 108 -23.64 -14.55 1.31
C SER A 108 -23.75 -13.02 1.26
N VAL A 109 -23.90 -12.46 0.07
CA VAL A 109 -24.09 -11.01 -0.08
C VAL A 109 -25.52 -10.58 0.19
N GLU A 110 -25.67 -9.74 1.20
CA GLU A 110 -26.94 -9.08 1.55
C GLU A 110 -27.15 -7.77 0.79
N LYS A 111 -26.11 -6.93 0.74
CA LYS A 111 -26.13 -5.63 0.07
C LYS A 111 -25.15 -5.60 -1.10
N ILE A 112 -25.66 -5.30 -2.29
CA ILE A 112 -24.83 -5.16 -3.50
C ILE A 112 -23.95 -3.91 -3.35
N PRO A 113 -22.64 -3.99 -3.61
CA PRO A 113 -21.74 -2.85 -3.55
C PRO A 113 -22.11 -1.74 -4.55
N PRO A 114 -21.75 -0.47 -4.28
CA PRO A 114 -22.08 0.65 -5.17
C PRO A 114 -21.26 0.67 -6.48
N PHE A 115 -20.30 -0.25 -6.63
CA PHE A 115 -19.50 -0.44 -7.83
C PHE A 115 -19.00 -1.88 -7.95
N ASP A 116 -18.70 -2.28 -9.18
CA ASP A 116 -18.01 -3.53 -9.48
C ASP A 116 -16.50 -3.25 -9.60
N PRO A 117 -15.62 -3.94 -8.83
CA PRO A 117 -14.17 -3.78 -8.95
C PRO A 117 -13.62 -4.15 -10.34
N HIS A 118 -14.34 -4.94 -11.12
CA HIS A 118 -13.96 -5.37 -12.47
C HIS A 118 -14.54 -4.47 -13.58
N ALA A 119 -15.32 -3.44 -13.23
CA ALA A 119 -15.85 -2.50 -14.21
C ALA A 119 -14.74 -1.69 -14.90
N LYS A 120 -14.93 -1.43 -16.20
CA LYS A 120 -14.02 -0.59 -17.00
C LYS A 120 -13.94 0.85 -16.47
N THR A 121 -15.07 1.40 -16.03
CA THR A 121 -15.14 2.77 -15.51
C THR A 121 -14.92 2.76 -14.00
N VAL A 122 -13.86 3.43 -13.57
CA VAL A 122 -13.53 3.59 -12.14
C VAL A 122 -14.40 4.70 -11.55
N LYS A 123 -15.08 4.42 -10.43
CA LYS A 123 -15.81 5.45 -9.68
C LYS A 123 -14.86 6.45 -9.03
N ASN A 124 -15.39 7.60 -8.61
CA ASN A 124 -14.63 8.58 -7.83
C ASN A 124 -14.12 7.96 -6.51
N ILE A 125 -13.12 8.58 -5.89
CA ILE A 125 -12.48 8.05 -4.68
C ILE A 125 -13.44 7.98 -3.49
N ASP A 126 -14.36 8.93 -3.33
CA ASP A 126 -15.29 8.96 -2.19
C ASP A 126 -16.20 7.73 -2.18
N THR A 127 -16.82 7.42 -3.33
CA THR A 127 -17.65 6.20 -3.48
C THR A 127 -16.83 4.93 -3.28
N ARG A 128 -15.55 4.93 -3.67
CA ARG A 128 -14.66 3.78 -3.50
C ARG A 128 -14.26 3.57 -2.04
N LEU A 129 -14.13 4.65 -1.27
CA LEU A 129 -13.80 4.60 0.15
C LEU A 129 -14.97 4.12 1.01
N GLU A 130 -16.23 4.29 0.58
CA GLU A 130 -17.42 3.74 1.27
C GLU A 130 -17.32 2.23 1.52
N ILE A 131 -16.68 1.48 0.60
CA ILE A 131 -16.40 0.05 0.78
C ILE A 131 -15.01 -0.31 0.26
N ARG A 132 -14.00 0.31 0.86
CA ARG A 132 -12.59 0.16 0.44
C ARG A 132 -12.12 -1.30 0.34
N ALA A 133 -12.65 -2.21 1.16
CA ALA A 133 -12.35 -3.64 1.08
C ALA A 133 -12.68 -4.26 -0.30
N ILE A 134 -13.74 -3.81 -0.96
CA ILE A 134 -14.10 -4.27 -2.32
C ILE A 134 -13.27 -3.57 -3.38
N ASP A 135 -12.99 -2.27 -3.21
CA ASP A 135 -12.10 -1.53 -4.12
C ASP A 135 -10.72 -2.20 -4.17
N LEU A 136 -10.17 -2.63 -3.03
CA LEU A 136 -8.89 -3.34 -2.92
C LEU A 136 -8.85 -4.73 -3.59
N ARG A 137 -9.97 -5.22 -4.16
CA ARG A 137 -9.97 -6.40 -5.03
C ARG A 137 -9.47 -6.11 -6.45
N ARG A 138 -9.35 -4.83 -6.82
CA ARG A 138 -8.78 -4.40 -8.11
C ARG A 138 -7.29 -4.72 -8.16
N ASN A 139 -6.85 -5.38 -9.24
CA ASN A 139 -5.46 -5.77 -9.43
C ASN A 139 -4.48 -4.60 -9.26
N ALA A 140 -4.72 -3.47 -9.92
CA ALA A 140 -3.89 -2.27 -9.80
C ALA A 140 -3.68 -1.82 -8.34
N LEU A 141 -4.73 -1.89 -7.49
CA LEU A 141 -4.61 -1.51 -6.09
C LEU A 141 -3.88 -2.57 -5.27
N GLN A 142 -4.12 -3.86 -5.53
CA GLN A 142 -3.34 -4.93 -4.89
C GLN A 142 -1.85 -4.80 -5.20
N GLN A 143 -1.49 -4.45 -6.44
CA GLN A 143 -0.11 -4.23 -6.83
C GLN A 143 0.51 -3.01 -6.14
N VAL A 144 -0.25 -1.92 -5.94
CA VAL A 144 0.23 -0.78 -5.11
C VAL A 144 0.58 -1.21 -3.68
N PHE A 145 -0.24 -2.05 -3.04
CA PHE A 145 0.05 -2.52 -1.68
C PHE A 145 1.23 -3.50 -1.63
N LYS A 146 1.37 -4.37 -2.63
CA LYS A 146 2.53 -5.28 -2.77
C LYS A 146 3.82 -4.49 -3.03
N ALA A 147 3.79 -3.52 -3.93
CA ALA A 147 4.89 -2.60 -4.20
C ALA A 147 5.32 -1.87 -2.93
N ARG A 148 4.36 -1.27 -2.21
CA ARG A 148 4.63 -0.62 -0.90
C ARG A 148 5.28 -1.58 0.10
N SER A 149 4.79 -2.81 0.20
CA SER A 149 5.37 -3.83 1.08
C SER A 149 6.83 -4.14 0.72
N ASN A 150 7.12 -4.32 -0.57
CA ASN A 150 8.48 -4.57 -1.07
C ASN A 150 9.42 -3.37 -0.84
N VAL A 151 8.95 -2.15 -1.09
CA VAL A 151 9.70 -0.93 -0.80
C VAL A 151 10.05 -0.85 0.69
N LEU A 152 9.08 -1.01 1.59
CA LEU A 152 9.34 -0.96 3.02
C LEU A 152 10.27 -2.09 3.50
N LYS A 153 10.17 -3.28 2.90
CA LYS A 153 11.13 -4.37 3.15
C LYS A 153 12.54 -3.98 2.71
N SER A 154 12.70 -3.40 1.52
CA SER A 154 14.01 -2.99 1.02
C SER A 154 14.62 -1.85 1.83
N ILE A 155 13.81 -0.91 2.31
CA ILE A 155 14.28 0.19 3.17
C ILE A 155 14.76 -0.35 4.52
N ARG A 156 14.02 -1.29 5.14
CA ARG A 156 14.50 -1.97 6.35
C ARG A 156 15.82 -2.71 6.11
N GLN A 157 15.93 -3.42 4.98
CA GLN A 157 17.15 -4.12 4.63
C GLN A 157 18.34 -3.15 4.51
N TYR A 158 18.15 -2.02 3.83
CA TYR A 158 19.17 -0.97 3.77
C TYR A 158 19.64 -0.55 5.17
N PHE A 159 18.71 -0.28 6.10
CA PHE A 159 19.08 0.11 7.46
C PHE A 159 19.87 -0.98 8.20
N TYR A 160 19.44 -2.24 8.09
CA TYR A 160 20.17 -3.36 8.71
C TYR A 160 21.57 -3.56 8.12
N ASP A 161 21.71 -3.45 6.80
CA ASP A 161 23.01 -3.55 6.10
C ASP A 161 23.99 -2.44 6.54
N HIS A 162 23.47 -1.32 7.06
CA HIS A 162 24.24 -0.19 7.57
C HIS A 162 24.30 -0.12 9.11
N ASN A 163 23.97 -1.22 9.79
CA ASN A 163 24.01 -1.37 11.26
C ASN A 163 23.09 -0.42 12.04
N PHE A 164 21.95 -0.02 11.46
CA PHE A 164 20.93 0.70 12.22
C PHE A 164 20.07 -0.26 13.04
N THR A 165 19.64 0.18 14.22
CA THR A 165 18.70 -0.53 15.08
C THR A 165 17.27 -0.05 14.83
N GLU A 166 16.33 -0.96 14.54
CA GLU A 166 14.90 -0.59 14.47
C GLU A 166 14.37 -0.33 15.89
N ILE A 167 13.76 0.84 16.09
CA ILE A 167 13.18 1.27 17.36
C ILE A 167 11.68 1.52 17.22
N ASN A 168 10.97 1.50 18.35
CA ASN A 168 9.57 1.90 18.43
C ASN A 168 9.37 2.92 19.56
N THR A 169 8.86 4.09 19.22
CA THR A 169 8.71 5.21 20.16
C THR A 169 7.24 5.49 20.48
N PRO A 170 6.92 6.07 21.65
CA PRO A 170 5.55 6.38 22.04
C PRO A 170 4.82 7.25 21.01
N LYS A 171 3.56 6.90 20.70
CA LYS A 171 2.68 7.69 19.81
C LYS A 171 1.66 8.55 20.55
N MET A 172 1.57 8.39 21.87
CA MET A 172 0.82 9.27 22.76
C MET A 172 1.83 10.05 23.60
N ILE A 173 1.85 11.37 23.46
CA ILE A 173 2.83 12.27 24.07
C ILE A 173 2.13 13.35 24.88
N ALA A 174 2.79 13.83 25.95
CA ALA A 174 2.20 14.82 26.85
C ALA A 174 2.22 16.25 26.28
N THR A 175 3.18 16.57 25.42
CA THR A 175 3.37 17.90 24.83
C THR A 175 3.83 17.78 23.39
N ALA A 176 3.68 18.86 22.61
CA ALA A 176 4.15 18.95 21.24
C ALA A 176 5.68 18.81 21.16
N THR A 177 6.18 18.12 20.14
CA THR A 177 7.60 18.12 19.78
C THR A 177 8.02 19.40 19.06
N GLU A 178 7.07 20.09 18.42
CA GLU A 178 7.31 21.30 17.60
C GLU A 178 6.29 22.40 17.95
N GLY A 179 6.76 23.63 18.15
CA GLY A 179 5.91 24.77 18.46
C GLY A 179 4.98 25.15 17.30
N GLY A 180 3.69 25.37 17.58
CA GLY A 180 2.70 25.79 16.58
C GLY A 180 2.12 24.67 15.71
N ALA A 181 2.51 23.41 15.94
CA ALA A 181 2.09 22.30 15.13
C ALA A 181 0.65 21.84 15.45
N ALA A 182 -0.12 21.47 14.42
CA ALA A 182 -1.50 21.01 14.57
C ALA A 182 -1.54 19.56 15.08
N LEU A 183 -1.74 19.38 16.39
CA LEU A 183 -1.83 18.08 17.05
C LEU A 183 -3.28 17.59 17.17
N PHE A 184 -3.46 16.28 17.19
CA PHE A 184 -4.72 15.68 17.63
C PHE A 184 -4.71 15.50 19.15
N PRO A 185 -5.57 16.22 19.90
CA PRO A 185 -5.75 15.98 21.32
C PRO A 185 -6.49 14.66 21.54
N ILE A 186 -6.07 13.92 22.55
CA ILE A 186 -6.70 12.68 23.01
C ILE A 186 -6.86 12.71 24.52
N PHE A 187 -7.88 12.01 25.01
CA PHE A 187 -8.10 11.83 26.44
C PHE A 187 -7.34 10.59 26.91
N TYR A 188 -6.35 10.80 27.77
CA TYR A 188 -5.53 9.74 28.36
C TYR A 188 -5.79 9.67 29.86
N TYR A 189 -6.75 8.81 30.24
CA TYR A 189 -7.31 8.77 31.59
C TYR A 189 -7.80 10.16 32.02
N ASN A 190 -7.35 10.69 33.16
CA ASN A 190 -7.74 12.01 33.63
C ASN A 190 -6.83 13.15 33.12
N LYS A 191 -6.11 12.94 32.02
CA LYS A 191 -5.17 13.90 31.44
C LYS A 191 -5.40 14.07 29.94
N GLU A 192 -5.05 15.24 29.43
CA GLU A 192 -4.91 15.48 28.00
C GLU A 192 -3.55 14.96 27.53
N ALA A 193 -3.53 14.32 26.37
CA ALA A 193 -2.33 13.93 25.65
C ALA A 193 -2.54 14.20 24.16
N PHE A 194 -1.51 13.96 23.35
CA PHE A 194 -1.53 14.23 21.92
C PHE A 194 -0.99 13.04 21.14
N LEU A 195 -1.47 12.88 19.91
CA LEU A 195 -0.86 11.95 18.96
C LEU A 195 0.42 12.54 18.36
N ALA A 196 1.48 11.74 18.30
CA ALA A 196 2.79 12.17 17.84
C ALA A 196 2.82 12.46 16.32
N GLN A 197 3.42 13.59 15.96
CA GLN A 197 3.64 14.00 14.56
C GLN A 197 4.95 13.47 13.96
N SER A 198 5.90 13.10 14.83
CA SER A 198 7.23 12.63 14.49
C SER A 198 7.84 11.97 15.75
N PRO A 199 8.73 10.98 15.61
CA PRO A 199 9.51 10.44 16.72
C PRO A 199 10.72 11.30 17.11
N GLN A 200 10.88 12.51 16.55
CA GLN A 200 12.07 13.36 16.65
C GLN A 200 12.82 13.34 17.98
N LEU A 201 12.17 13.77 19.08
CA LEU A 201 12.85 13.86 20.37
C LEU A 201 13.29 12.50 20.91
N TYR A 202 12.55 11.44 20.61
CA TYR A 202 12.89 10.08 21.07
C TYR A 202 14.03 9.49 20.25
N LYS A 203 14.01 9.64 18.91
CA LYS A 203 15.09 9.09 18.06
C LYS A 203 16.43 9.76 18.38
N GLU A 204 16.44 11.07 18.66
CA GLU A 204 17.62 11.79 19.13
C GLU A 204 18.17 11.22 20.44
N GLN A 205 17.31 11.03 21.46
CA GLN A 205 17.73 10.45 22.74
C GLN A 205 18.27 9.03 22.61
N LEU A 206 17.68 8.21 21.75
CA LEU A 206 18.06 6.81 21.58
C LEU A 206 19.41 6.63 20.87
N THR A 207 19.90 7.66 20.17
CA THR A 207 21.28 7.63 19.65
C THR A 207 22.33 7.51 20.76
N MET A 208 22.04 7.95 21.99
CA MET A 208 22.95 7.76 23.13
C MET A 208 23.19 6.28 23.47
N SER A 209 22.24 5.41 23.15
CA SER A 209 22.32 3.97 23.45
C SER A 209 22.71 3.14 22.23
N PHE A 210 22.30 3.57 21.04
CA PHE A 210 22.40 2.75 19.83
C PHE A 210 23.23 3.37 18.72
N GLU A 211 23.58 4.66 18.83
CA GLU A 211 24.22 5.51 17.81
C GLU A 211 23.42 5.67 16.51
N LYS A 212 22.88 4.60 15.95
CA LYS A 212 22.14 4.54 14.68
C LYS A 212 20.78 3.90 14.90
N VAL A 213 19.72 4.67 14.73
CA VAL A 213 18.35 4.21 14.93
C VAL A 213 17.47 4.55 13.75
N PHE A 214 16.49 3.70 13.47
CA PHE A 214 15.43 3.99 12.51
C PHE A 214 14.07 3.51 13.01
N GLU A 215 13.00 4.15 12.54
CA GLU A 215 11.62 3.81 12.85
C GLU A 215 10.74 3.94 11.61
N ILE A 216 9.88 2.95 11.37
CA ILE A 216 8.81 3.02 10.36
C ILE A 216 7.47 2.89 11.09
N ALA A 217 6.82 4.02 11.34
CA ALA A 217 5.63 4.05 12.21
C ALA A 217 4.62 5.13 11.81
N PRO A 218 3.35 5.03 12.29
CA PRO A 218 2.35 6.07 12.08
C PRO A 218 2.74 7.41 12.71
N ILE A 219 2.42 8.48 12.00
CA ILE A 219 2.45 9.88 12.46
C ILE A 219 1.10 10.54 12.18
N PHE A 220 0.75 11.52 13.01
CA PHE A 220 -0.56 12.16 12.98
C PHE A 220 -0.44 13.68 12.91
N ARG A 221 -1.05 14.31 11.91
CA ARG A 221 -1.04 15.77 11.74
C ARG A 221 -2.46 16.31 11.58
N ALA A 222 -2.88 17.19 12.47
CA ALA A 222 -4.21 17.82 12.46
C ALA A 222 -4.27 19.04 11.52
N GLU A 223 -3.52 19.02 10.42
CA GLU A 223 -3.52 20.12 9.45
C GLU A 223 -4.86 20.16 8.69
N PRO A 224 -5.52 21.32 8.56
CA PRO A 224 -6.76 21.45 7.79
C PRO A 224 -6.54 21.41 6.26
N SER A 225 -5.33 21.05 5.81
CA SER A 225 -4.93 21.04 4.41
C SER A 225 -5.59 19.89 3.65
N ARG A 226 -6.54 20.22 2.77
CA ARG A 226 -7.19 19.25 1.85
C ARG A 226 -6.52 19.29 0.49
N THR A 227 -5.37 18.64 0.39
CA THR A 227 -4.61 18.51 -0.87
C THR A 227 -4.39 17.05 -1.22
N ASN A 228 -3.93 16.77 -2.43
CA ASN A 228 -3.55 15.42 -2.86
C ASN A 228 -2.24 14.89 -2.26
N ARG A 229 -1.63 15.62 -1.30
CA ARG A 229 -0.34 15.30 -0.69
C ARG A 229 -0.37 15.18 0.84
N HIS A 230 -1.49 15.55 1.47
CA HIS A 230 -1.59 15.60 2.93
C HIS A 230 -2.64 14.59 3.41
N LEU A 231 -2.26 13.79 4.39
CA LEU A 231 -3.14 12.90 5.14
C LEU A 231 -2.99 13.22 6.63
N SER A 232 -4.08 13.13 7.37
CA SER A 232 -4.04 13.31 8.83
C SER A 232 -3.33 12.17 9.55
N GLU A 233 -3.25 11.01 8.93
CA GLU A 233 -2.49 9.84 9.36
C GLU A 233 -1.61 9.36 8.20
N ALA A 234 -0.31 9.23 8.44
CA ALA A 234 0.66 8.75 7.47
C ALA A 234 1.66 7.81 8.13
N ILE A 235 2.38 7.00 7.35
CA ILE A 235 3.54 6.26 7.84
C ILE A 235 4.78 7.08 7.55
N SER A 236 5.53 7.42 8.59
CA SER A 236 6.84 8.05 8.47
C SER A 236 7.94 6.99 8.44
N ILE A 237 9.02 7.32 7.74
CA ILE A 237 10.28 6.58 7.76
C ILE A 237 11.30 7.56 8.34
N ASP A 238 11.68 7.32 9.58
CA ASP A 238 12.56 8.18 10.36
C ASP A 238 13.87 7.45 10.64
N PHE A 239 14.98 8.18 10.62
CA PHE A 239 16.25 7.70 11.17
C PHE A 239 17.00 8.84 11.85
N GLU A 240 17.94 8.46 12.71
CA GLU A 240 18.89 9.33 13.39
C GLU A 240 20.23 8.59 13.52
N GLU A 241 21.34 9.30 13.33
CA GLU A 241 22.70 8.76 13.38
C GLU A 241 23.58 9.73 14.20
N ALA A 242 24.30 9.21 15.20
CA ALA A 242 25.27 9.97 15.98
C ALA A 242 26.57 10.18 15.19
N TYR A 243 27.33 11.22 15.55
CA TYR A 243 28.66 11.51 15.01
C TYR A 243 28.72 11.79 13.50
N VAL A 244 27.62 12.30 12.93
CA VAL A 244 27.52 12.70 11.53
C VAL A 244 27.01 14.13 11.40
N ASP A 245 27.13 14.70 10.19
CA ASP A 245 26.48 15.96 9.85
C ASP A 245 25.35 15.76 8.81
N TYR A 246 24.72 16.87 8.42
CA TYR A 246 23.59 16.81 7.49
C TYR A 246 23.98 16.32 6.08
N ASN A 247 25.26 16.41 5.69
CA ASN A 247 25.74 15.89 4.40
C ASN A 247 25.74 14.36 4.39
N ASP A 248 26.15 13.74 5.49
CA ASP A 248 26.05 12.30 5.67
C ASP A 248 24.57 11.86 5.63
N VAL A 249 23.70 12.57 6.34
CA VAL A 249 22.24 12.31 6.35
C VAL A 249 21.64 12.43 4.94
N MET A 250 22.00 13.47 4.18
CA MET A 250 21.58 13.60 2.78
C MET A 250 22.09 12.44 1.91
N SER A 251 23.33 12.00 2.12
CA SER A 251 23.88 10.83 1.44
C SER A 251 23.08 9.56 1.76
N ARG A 252 22.71 9.34 3.03
CA ARG A 252 21.85 8.21 3.44
C ARG A 252 20.49 8.27 2.72
N ILE A 253 19.85 9.43 2.70
CA ILE A 253 18.55 9.64 2.03
C ILE A 253 18.67 9.33 0.53
N GLU A 254 19.73 9.81 -0.12
CA GLU A 254 19.98 9.53 -1.54
C GLU A 254 20.07 8.03 -1.82
N GLN A 255 20.82 7.28 -1.02
CA GLN A 255 20.94 5.83 -1.20
C GLN A 255 19.60 5.11 -0.98
N ILE A 256 18.82 5.51 0.02
CA ILE A 256 17.48 4.97 0.29
C ILE A 256 16.54 5.22 -0.91
N ILE A 257 16.56 6.42 -1.48
CA ILE A 257 15.76 6.76 -2.66
C ILE A 257 16.18 5.89 -3.85
N LYS A 258 17.47 5.78 -4.14
CA LYS A 258 18.00 4.95 -5.23
C LYS A 258 17.58 3.48 -5.07
N GLN A 259 17.77 2.92 -3.88
CA GLN A 259 17.36 1.56 -3.54
C GLN A 259 15.85 1.34 -3.74
N THR A 260 15.04 2.33 -3.36
CA THR A 260 13.59 2.30 -3.55
C THR A 260 13.21 2.31 -5.03
N ILE A 261 13.87 3.13 -5.85
CA ILE A 261 13.63 3.18 -7.30
C ILE A 261 14.02 1.84 -7.94
N LEU A 262 15.18 1.27 -7.60
CA LEU A 262 15.60 -0.05 -8.09
C LEU A 262 14.59 -1.14 -7.72
N THR A 263 14.14 -1.16 -6.47
CA THR A 263 13.09 -2.09 -5.99
C THR A 263 11.82 -1.96 -6.83
N MET A 264 11.41 -0.73 -7.16
CA MET A 264 10.23 -0.49 -8.00
C MET A 264 10.46 -0.91 -9.46
N GLN A 265 11.65 -0.72 -10.01
CA GLN A 265 11.98 -1.16 -11.36
C GLN A 265 11.93 -2.69 -11.49
N GLU A 266 12.48 -3.41 -10.51
CA GLU A 266 12.38 -4.87 -10.44
C GLU A 266 10.94 -5.32 -10.26
N PHE A 267 10.21 -4.74 -9.30
CA PHE A 267 8.81 -5.08 -9.05
C PHE A 267 7.93 -4.88 -10.29
N SER A 268 8.15 -3.79 -11.03
CA SER A 268 7.38 -3.47 -12.25
C SER A 268 7.64 -4.46 -13.38
N LYS A 269 8.86 -5.01 -13.51
CA LYS A 269 9.16 -6.05 -14.53
C LYS A 269 8.33 -7.32 -14.31
N ASP A 270 8.08 -7.69 -13.06
CA ASP A 270 7.30 -8.88 -12.71
C ASP A 270 5.78 -8.63 -12.68
N ASN A 271 5.34 -7.38 -12.86
CA ASN A 271 3.92 -6.94 -12.76
C ASN A 271 3.60 -5.92 -13.87
N ASP A 272 3.87 -6.31 -15.12
CA ASP A 272 3.71 -5.48 -16.33
C ASP A 272 2.24 -5.16 -16.68
N ASP A 273 1.30 -5.83 -16.02
CA ASP A 273 -0.14 -5.62 -16.15
C ASP A 273 -0.65 -4.37 -15.40
N VAL A 274 0.23 -3.68 -14.66
CA VAL A 274 -0.04 -2.43 -13.98
C VAL A 274 1.05 -1.41 -14.30
N GLU A 275 0.63 -0.27 -14.85
CA GLU A 275 1.56 0.81 -15.17
C GLU A 275 2.01 1.55 -13.91
N PHE A 276 3.33 1.56 -13.68
CA PHE A 276 3.98 2.37 -12.65
C PHE A 276 4.80 3.48 -13.29
N THR A 277 4.56 4.73 -12.89
CA THR A 277 5.47 5.84 -13.20
C THR A 277 6.65 5.80 -12.25
N ILE A 278 7.80 5.34 -12.73
CA ILE A 278 9.01 5.21 -11.93
C ILE A 278 9.96 6.36 -12.30
N PRO A 279 10.42 7.18 -11.33
CA PRO A 279 11.40 8.22 -11.60
C PRO A 279 12.71 7.65 -12.15
N GLU A 280 13.40 8.42 -12.98
CA GLU A 280 14.76 8.07 -13.41
C GLU A 280 15.73 8.10 -12.23
N ILE A 281 16.70 7.19 -12.27
CA ILE A 281 17.80 7.15 -11.29
C ILE A 281 18.88 8.11 -11.79
N SER A 282 19.13 9.20 -11.08
CA SER A 282 20.32 10.01 -11.31
C SER A 282 21.53 9.43 -10.56
N ASP A 283 22.73 9.60 -11.12
CA ASP A 283 23.99 9.17 -10.48
C ASP A 283 24.20 9.86 -9.13
N THR A 284 23.72 11.09 -8.99
CA THR A 284 23.70 11.87 -7.73
C THR A 284 22.42 12.70 -7.68
N ILE A 285 21.85 12.90 -6.50
CA ILE A 285 20.73 13.83 -6.35
C ILE A 285 21.30 15.26 -6.28
N PRO A 286 20.87 16.17 -7.18
CA PRO A 286 21.37 17.55 -7.17
C PRO A 286 21.13 18.25 -5.83
N GLN A 287 22.10 19.05 -5.41
CA GLN A 287 22.02 19.84 -4.19
C GLN A 287 22.08 21.32 -4.53
N TYR A 288 21.16 22.08 -3.96
CA TYR A 288 21.08 23.53 -4.13
C TYR A 288 21.05 24.22 -2.78
N THR A 289 21.71 25.36 -2.64
CA THR A 289 21.57 26.20 -1.46
C THR A 289 20.25 26.98 -1.55
N TYR A 290 19.66 27.31 -0.41
CA TYR A 290 18.49 28.18 -0.34
C TYR A 290 18.75 29.54 -1.02
N SER A 291 19.92 30.14 -0.79
CA SER A 291 20.32 31.42 -1.38
C SER A 291 20.29 31.39 -2.91
N ASP A 292 20.89 30.36 -3.52
CA ASP A 292 21.01 30.26 -4.98
C ASP A 292 19.63 30.07 -5.62
N LEU A 293 18.75 29.31 -4.97
CA LEU A 293 17.38 29.12 -5.46
C LEU A 293 16.54 30.39 -5.30
N LEU A 294 16.68 31.11 -4.18
CA LEU A 294 15.98 32.36 -3.95
C LEU A 294 16.35 33.40 -5.01
N GLU A 295 17.65 33.56 -5.31
CA GLU A 295 18.13 34.46 -6.36
C GLU A 295 17.56 34.09 -7.74
N LYS A 296 17.59 32.81 -8.10
CA LYS A 296 17.00 32.33 -9.36
C LYS A 296 15.50 32.58 -9.43
N ILE A 297 14.78 32.39 -8.32
CA ILE A 297 13.34 32.65 -8.24
C ILE A 297 13.07 34.15 -8.40
N GLN A 298 13.82 35.01 -7.72
CA GLN A 298 13.69 36.47 -7.84
C GLN A 298 13.99 36.96 -9.26
N ALA A 299 14.96 36.35 -9.96
CA ALA A 299 15.27 36.66 -11.36
C ALA A 299 14.09 36.37 -12.32
N THR A 300 13.11 35.54 -11.93
CA THR A 300 11.86 35.34 -12.68
C THR A 300 10.81 36.44 -12.47
N GLY A 301 11.11 37.45 -11.63
CA GLY A 301 10.19 38.51 -11.23
C GLY A 301 9.28 38.14 -10.04
N ALA A 302 9.54 37.02 -9.36
CA ALA A 302 8.82 36.64 -8.14
C ALA A 302 9.22 37.53 -6.95
N LYS A 303 8.26 37.89 -6.11
CA LYS A 303 8.46 38.75 -4.92
C LYS A 303 8.90 37.99 -3.66
N SER A 304 9.54 36.83 -3.82
CA SER A 304 10.00 36.01 -2.69
C SER A 304 11.11 36.71 -1.91
N GLN A 305 11.05 36.61 -0.59
CA GLN A 305 11.98 37.21 0.34
C GLN A 305 12.76 36.15 1.11
N TRP A 306 13.88 36.57 1.71
CA TRP A 306 14.65 35.71 2.60
C TRP A 306 13.79 35.27 3.79
N GLY A 307 13.71 33.96 4.03
CA GLY A 307 12.86 33.36 5.05
C GLY A 307 11.55 32.79 4.51
N ASP A 308 11.15 33.15 3.29
CA ASP A 308 9.98 32.54 2.64
C ASP A 308 10.26 31.06 2.30
N ASP A 309 9.20 30.27 2.33
CA ASP A 309 9.22 28.89 1.83
C ASP A 309 9.33 28.87 0.29
N LEU A 310 9.94 27.80 -0.24
CA LEU A 310 10.18 27.62 -1.67
C LEU A 310 9.19 26.61 -2.25
N TYR A 311 8.13 27.11 -2.87
CA TYR A 311 7.04 26.26 -3.35
C TYR A 311 7.40 25.55 -4.66
N PRO A 312 6.89 24.33 -4.90
CA PRO A 312 7.17 23.57 -6.13
C PRO A 312 6.86 24.34 -7.42
N ALA A 313 5.84 25.19 -7.44
CA ALA A 313 5.50 26.00 -8.61
C ALA A 313 6.59 27.02 -8.98
N GLN A 314 7.34 27.55 -8.00
CA GLN A 314 8.45 28.46 -8.22
C GLN A 314 9.69 27.68 -8.69
N LEU A 315 9.98 26.56 -8.05
CA LEU A 315 11.10 25.68 -8.39
C LEU A 315 10.97 25.12 -9.82
N ASN A 316 9.77 24.70 -10.22
CA ASN A 316 9.50 24.23 -11.57
C ASN A 316 9.74 25.33 -12.64
N LYS A 317 9.44 26.60 -12.33
CA LYS A 317 9.66 27.72 -13.28
C LYS A 317 11.15 27.96 -13.58
N ILE A 318 12.02 27.63 -12.63
CA ILE A 318 13.47 27.74 -12.79
C ILE A 318 14.12 26.40 -13.18
N GLY A 319 13.32 25.42 -13.62
CA GLY A 319 13.78 24.14 -14.15
C GLY A 319 14.19 23.11 -13.09
N ILE A 320 13.88 23.34 -11.81
CA ILE A 320 14.20 22.41 -10.73
C ILE A 320 13.04 21.43 -10.57
N THR A 321 13.25 20.19 -11.03
CA THR A 321 12.26 19.10 -11.04
C THR A 321 12.89 17.79 -10.56
N GLY A 322 12.08 16.76 -10.33
CA GLY A 322 12.57 15.46 -9.86
C GLY A 322 13.01 15.49 -8.39
N PHE A 323 13.97 14.63 -8.04
CA PHE A 323 14.60 14.61 -6.72
C PHE A 323 15.74 15.63 -6.65
N TYR A 324 15.76 16.44 -5.60
CA TYR A 324 16.83 17.39 -5.30
C TYR A 324 16.84 17.69 -3.80
N PHE A 325 17.98 18.13 -3.29
CA PHE A 325 18.10 18.70 -1.94
C PHE A 325 18.12 20.22 -2.00
N ILE A 326 17.43 20.85 -1.04
CA ILE A 326 17.61 22.27 -0.72
C ILE A 326 18.27 22.34 0.66
N LYS A 327 19.50 22.84 0.72
CA LYS A 327 20.30 22.95 1.93
C LYS A 327 20.52 24.41 2.34
N ASP A 328 21.09 24.60 3.53
CA ASP A 328 21.49 25.91 4.05
C ASP A 328 20.30 26.89 4.16
N TRP A 329 19.16 26.39 4.65
CA TRP A 329 17.96 27.20 4.89
C TRP A 329 18.17 28.24 5.99
N PRO A 330 17.45 29.37 5.95
CA PRO A 330 17.43 30.32 7.06
C PRO A 330 16.94 29.66 8.35
N VAL A 331 17.51 30.07 9.49
CA VAL A 331 17.22 29.50 10.81
C VAL A 331 15.80 29.78 11.27
N GLY A 332 15.28 30.99 11.00
CA GLY A 332 13.96 31.43 11.47
C GLY A 332 12.80 30.44 11.25
N PRO A 333 12.61 29.90 10.03
CA PRO A 333 11.56 28.92 9.75
C PRO A 333 11.87 27.47 10.18
N LYS A 334 13.03 27.18 10.77
CA LYS A 334 13.41 25.82 11.15
C LYS A 334 13.09 25.51 12.61
N PRO A 335 12.82 24.24 12.96
CA PRO A 335 12.62 23.83 14.34
C PRO A 335 13.82 24.17 15.24
N PHE A 336 13.55 24.36 16.54
CA PHE A 336 14.57 24.77 17.52
C PHE A 336 15.74 23.80 17.68
N TYR A 337 15.55 22.53 17.31
CA TYR A 337 16.56 21.47 17.41
C TYR A 337 17.52 21.44 16.19
N VAL A 338 17.29 22.27 15.18
CA VAL A 338 18.20 22.38 14.02
C VAL A 338 19.43 23.19 14.41
N LYS A 339 20.62 22.63 14.17
CA LYS A 339 21.89 23.32 14.39
C LYS A 339 21.97 24.57 13.51
N VAL A 340 22.30 25.71 14.13
CA VAL A 340 22.62 26.95 13.42
C VAL A 340 24.04 26.84 12.86
N SER A 341 24.19 27.04 11.55
CA SER A 341 25.49 27.11 10.86
C SER A 341 26.14 28.48 11.01
#